data_AF-Q0UJZ0-F1
#
_entry.id   AF-Q0UJZ0-F1
#
_cell.length_a   1.000
_cell.length_b   1.000
_cell.length_c   1.000
_cell.angle_alpha   90.00
_cell.angle_beta   90.00
_cell.angle_gamma   90.00
#
_symmetry.space_group_name_H-M   'P 1'
#
loop_
_entity.id
_entity.type
_entity.pdbx_description
1 polymer ?
#
loop_
_entity_poly.entity_id
_entity_poly.type
_entity_poly.pdbx_seq_one_letter_code
_entity_poly.pdbx_strand_id
1 'polypeptide(L)'
;MCQGIQHVAANLLLCVLGLQQIYNLYEHCHSDWVGYLVGSKKVLEAIKKAEHAVGSDASIVLGWVYYFDVMARFSFRHWRTEQLKSHVESLGFDPGGSKVCALQYILAQSSFIHGVPGISAHAHPVIQLVAEVSAIGLYSYAPGYFSAEYQQHLDELHLKLESVSTTPVGLEASSKVINHEQKLLELVRIAGLIYLERVSRNFSGQSSKLETWTTTALSILAQIETCLSPFALFFIGCELNNDEDRLVILNLLARMEKKAHMKSFLEVRLLIQTAWNQEDLAEGDLDYIHKLNLVMSSRDVVPSLF
;
A
#
# COMPACT_ATOMS: atom_id res chain seq x y z
N MET A 1 23.97 11.95 12.60
CA MET A 1 23.41 11.04 11.56
C MET A 1 24.54 10.66 10.60
N CYS A 2 24.72 9.37 10.27
CA CYS A 2 25.77 8.91 9.34
C CYS A 2 25.46 9.38 7.91
N GLN A 3 26.49 9.71 7.11
CA GLN A 3 26.35 10.18 5.72
C GLN A 3 25.48 9.24 4.86
N GLY A 4 25.57 7.92 5.07
CA GLY A 4 24.72 6.94 4.38
C GLY A 4 23.23 7.10 4.65
N ILE A 5 22.84 7.38 5.90
CA ILE A 5 21.44 7.60 6.27
C ILE A 5 20.91 8.91 5.69
N GLN A 6 21.76 9.93 5.56
CA GLN A 6 21.38 11.18 4.88
C GLN A 6 21.08 10.94 3.39
N HIS A 7 21.87 10.10 2.70
CA HIS A 7 21.57 9.70 1.32
C HIS A 7 20.26 8.92 1.21
N VAL A 8 19.99 8.02 2.15
CA VAL A 8 18.71 7.28 2.21
C VAL A 8 17.53 8.24 2.40
N ALA A 9 17.64 9.18 3.34
CA ALA A 9 16.62 10.19 3.58
C ALA A 9 16.40 11.08 2.35
N ALA A 10 17.48 11.51 1.69
CA ALA A 10 17.40 12.28 0.45
C ALA A 10 16.65 11.53 -0.66
N ASN A 11 16.94 10.23 -0.84
CA ASN A 11 16.22 9.40 -1.81
C ASN A 11 14.74 9.25 -1.45
N LEU A 12 14.37 9.08 -0.18
CA LEU A 12 12.95 9.05 0.22
C LEU A 12 12.24 10.36 -0.08
N LEU A 13 12.88 11.50 0.15
CA LEU A 13 12.33 12.81 -0.22
C LEU A 13 12.16 12.93 -1.74
N LEU A 14 13.11 12.43 -2.53
CA LEU A 14 12.99 12.37 -3.98
C LEU A 14 11.86 11.45 -4.44
N CYS A 15 11.57 10.34 -3.75
CA CYS A 15 10.37 9.53 -4.01
C CYS A 15 9.10 10.39 -3.88
N VAL A 16 8.93 11.06 -2.73
CA VAL A 16 7.73 11.86 -2.44
C VAL A 16 7.59 13.03 -3.39
N LEU A 17 8.69 13.75 -3.67
CA LEU A 17 8.70 14.87 -4.60
C LEU A 17 8.43 14.42 -6.04
N GLY A 18 9.02 13.29 -6.44
CA GLY A 18 8.78 12.67 -7.73
C GLY A 18 7.29 12.43 -7.94
N LEU A 19 6.63 11.78 -6.98
CA LEU A 19 5.18 11.51 -7.00
C LEU A 19 4.33 12.78 -7.11
N GLN A 20 4.74 13.88 -6.48
CA GLN A 20 4.04 15.16 -6.59
C GLN A 20 4.19 15.80 -7.98
N GLN A 21 5.33 15.60 -8.64
CA GLN A 21 5.64 16.22 -9.94
C GLN A 21 5.02 15.48 -11.13
N ILE A 22 4.73 14.17 -11.02
CA ILE A 22 4.03 13.37 -12.05
C ILE A 22 2.76 14.08 -12.54
N TYR A 23 2.05 14.77 -11.64
CA TYR A 23 0.74 15.36 -11.91
C TYR A 23 0.76 16.72 -12.60
N ASN A 24 1.93 17.37 -12.75
CA ASN A 24 2.00 18.68 -13.41
C ASN A 24 2.34 18.59 -14.90
N LEU A 25 2.74 17.42 -15.42
CA LEU A 25 3.18 17.22 -16.81
C LEU A 25 2.58 15.91 -17.34
N TYR A 26 1.41 16.01 -17.98
CA TYR A 26 0.62 14.90 -18.55
C TYR A 26 1.31 14.11 -19.68
N GLU A 27 2.59 14.37 -19.99
CA GLU A 27 3.24 13.80 -21.17
C GLU A 27 4.11 12.56 -20.90
N HIS A 28 4.52 12.27 -19.66
CA HIS A 28 5.53 11.23 -19.41
C HIS A 28 5.20 10.29 -18.24
N CYS A 29 5.34 8.98 -18.50
CA CYS A 29 5.22 7.86 -17.55
C CYS A 29 6.38 7.95 -16.53
N HIS A 30 6.20 8.68 -15.42
CA HIS A 30 7.23 8.96 -14.43
C HIS A 30 7.17 8.00 -13.25
N SER A 31 7.82 6.84 -13.38
CA SER A 31 8.00 5.86 -12.29
C SER A 31 9.28 6.10 -11.48
N ASP A 32 9.80 7.32 -11.47
CA ASP A 32 11.16 7.61 -10.97
C ASP A 32 11.33 7.31 -9.47
N TRP A 33 10.21 7.34 -8.71
CA TRP A 33 10.15 6.91 -7.32
C TRP A 33 10.69 5.49 -7.11
N VAL A 34 10.51 4.59 -8.09
CA VAL A 34 11.05 3.23 -8.06
C VAL A 34 12.57 3.26 -7.99
N GLY A 35 13.20 4.09 -8.83
CA GLY A 35 14.65 4.23 -8.89
C GLY A 35 15.22 4.77 -7.57
N TYR A 36 14.56 5.77 -6.99
CA TYR A 36 14.98 6.35 -5.70
C TYR A 36 14.84 5.33 -4.56
N LEU A 37 13.74 4.56 -4.50
CA LEU A 37 13.54 3.54 -3.47
C LEU A 37 14.53 2.38 -3.59
N VAL A 38 14.78 1.90 -4.82
CA VAL A 38 15.83 0.90 -5.09
C VAL A 38 17.21 1.44 -4.72
N GLY A 39 17.48 2.72 -5.01
CA GLY A 39 18.69 3.42 -4.61
C GLY A 39 18.89 3.42 -3.10
N SER A 40 17.84 3.73 -2.32
CA SER A 40 17.86 3.66 -0.86
C SER A 40 18.26 2.28 -0.36
N LYS A 41 17.68 1.21 -0.91
CA LYS A 41 18.02 -0.17 -0.52
C LYS A 41 19.48 -0.50 -0.82
N LYS A 42 20.00 -0.10 -2.00
CA LYS A 42 21.42 -0.28 -2.35
C LYS A 42 22.37 0.48 -1.43
N VAL A 43 22.02 1.70 -1.03
CA VAL A 43 22.82 2.46 -0.05
C VAL A 43 22.81 1.75 1.30
N LEU A 44 21.65 1.27 1.77
CA LEU A 44 21.54 0.47 2.99
C LEU A 44 22.40 -0.80 2.94
N GLU A 45 22.40 -1.49 1.80
CA GLU A 45 23.26 -2.67 1.58
C GLU A 45 24.75 -2.33 1.60
N ALA A 46 25.14 -1.15 1.11
CA ALA A 46 26.53 -0.71 1.14
C ALA A 46 26.99 -0.35 2.56
N ILE A 47 26.09 0.15 3.41
CA ILE A 47 26.41 0.57 4.79
C ILE A 47 26.18 -0.52 5.84
N LYS A 48 25.96 -1.78 5.43
CA LYS A 48 25.65 -3.03 6.21
C LYS A 48 26.31 -3.23 7.60
N LYS A 49 27.24 -2.37 8.01
CA LYS A 49 28.00 -2.39 9.27
C LYS A 49 27.57 -1.38 10.33
N ALA A 50 26.65 -0.47 10.05
CA ALA A 50 26.18 0.48 11.06
C ALA A 50 24.95 -0.08 11.78
N GLU A 51 25.15 -0.68 12.95
CA GLU A 51 24.03 -0.95 13.86
C GLU A 51 23.41 0.40 14.25
N HIS A 52 22.12 0.54 14.01
CA HIS A 52 21.37 1.73 14.36
C HIS A 52 20.48 1.41 15.55
N ALA A 53 20.65 2.15 16.65
CA ALA A 53 19.81 1.98 17.82
C ALA A 53 18.35 2.29 17.47
N VAL A 54 17.44 1.40 17.87
CA VAL A 54 16.00 1.63 17.80
C VAL A 54 15.67 2.92 18.56
N GLY A 55 14.87 3.80 17.95
CA GLY A 55 14.51 5.11 18.52
C GLY A 55 15.46 6.26 18.16
N SER A 56 16.56 6.01 17.44
CA SER A 56 17.39 7.09 16.87
C SER A 56 16.75 7.75 15.65
N ASP A 57 17.20 8.95 15.24
CA ASP A 57 16.77 9.56 13.98
C ASP A 57 16.98 8.63 12.76
N ALA A 58 18.04 7.82 12.80
CA ALA A 58 18.28 6.81 11.77
C ALA A 58 17.20 5.72 11.79
N SER A 59 16.74 5.30 12.97
CA SER A 59 15.61 4.37 13.12
C SER A 59 14.35 4.90 12.44
N ILE A 60 14.07 6.21 12.53
CA ILE A 60 12.90 6.82 11.88
C ILE A 60 13.01 6.67 10.36
N VAL A 61 14.17 7.02 9.78
CA VAL A 61 14.41 6.90 8.34
C VAL A 61 14.31 5.44 7.89
N LEU A 62 14.87 4.49 8.64
CA LEU A 62 14.80 3.06 8.32
C LEU A 62 13.37 2.51 8.38
N GLY A 63 12.59 2.95 9.36
CA GLY A 63 11.16 2.64 9.47
C GLY A 63 10.39 3.11 8.23
N TRP A 64 10.67 4.33 7.74
CA TRP A 64 10.10 4.83 6.49
C TRP A 64 10.55 4.04 5.26
N VAL A 65 11.82 3.66 5.15
CA VAL A 65 12.27 2.78 4.05
C VAL A 65 11.50 1.47 4.07
N TYR A 66 11.31 0.87 5.24
CA TYR A 66 10.54 -0.36 5.37
C TYR A 66 9.07 -0.16 4.94
N TYR A 67 8.43 0.92 5.39
CA TYR A 67 7.07 1.25 4.97
C TYR A 67 6.94 1.39 3.44
N PHE A 68 7.82 2.18 2.81
CA PHE A 68 7.80 2.40 1.35
C PHE A 68 8.03 1.08 0.59
N ASP A 69 8.98 0.26 1.04
CA ASP A 69 9.30 -1.05 0.46
C ASP A 69 8.12 -2.03 0.57
N VAL A 70 7.41 -2.05 1.70
CA VAL A 70 6.20 -2.86 1.91
C VAL A 70 5.08 -2.43 0.96
N MET A 71 4.76 -1.13 0.91
CA MET A 71 3.67 -0.63 0.04
C MET A 71 4.00 -0.76 -1.45
N ALA A 72 5.27 -0.63 -1.83
CA ALA A 72 5.72 -0.91 -3.18
C ALA A 72 5.43 -2.37 -3.56
N ARG A 73 5.73 -3.34 -2.69
CA ARG A 73 5.45 -4.77 -2.96
C ARG A 73 3.98 -5.06 -3.20
N PHE A 74 3.08 -4.46 -2.42
CA PHE A 74 1.64 -4.58 -2.68
C PHE A 74 1.31 -4.10 -4.09
N SER A 75 1.84 -2.95 -4.48
CA SER A 75 1.59 -2.38 -5.80
C SER A 75 2.12 -3.28 -6.92
N PHE A 76 3.35 -3.78 -6.79
CA PHE A 76 3.95 -4.71 -7.77
C PHE A 76 3.27 -6.08 -7.82
N ARG A 77 2.71 -6.55 -6.71
CA ARG A 77 1.99 -7.82 -6.65
C ARG A 77 0.74 -7.81 -7.52
N HIS A 78 0.04 -6.68 -7.59
CA HIS A 78 -1.25 -6.55 -8.28
C HIS A 78 -1.14 -5.86 -9.65
N TRP A 79 -0.03 -5.20 -9.94
CA TRP A 79 0.16 -4.48 -11.20
C TRP A 79 0.70 -5.38 -12.32
N ARG A 80 -0.04 -5.43 -13.43
CA ARG A 80 0.28 -6.16 -14.68
C ARG A 80 0.69 -7.61 -14.45
N THR A 81 -0.13 -8.33 -13.66
CA THR A 81 0.10 -9.74 -13.35
C THR A 81 -0.02 -10.61 -14.60
N GLU A 82 0.67 -11.76 -14.62
CA GLU A 82 0.59 -12.73 -15.73
C GLU A 82 -0.85 -13.19 -15.99
N GLN A 83 -1.70 -13.24 -14.96
CA GLN A 83 -3.12 -13.59 -15.06
C GLN A 83 -3.92 -12.63 -15.93
N LEU A 84 -3.51 -11.36 -15.96
CA LEU A 84 -4.17 -10.35 -16.78
C LEU A 84 -3.66 -10.35 -18.22
N LYS A 85 -2.52 -11.00 -18.53
CA LYS A 85 -1.94 -11.02 -19.89
C LYS A 85 -2.90 -11.57 -20.95
N SER A 86 -3.75 -12.52 -20.58
CA SER A 86 -4.77 -13.09 -21.48
C SER A 86 -5.98 -12.16 -21.71
N HIS A 87 -6.15 -11.12 -20.89
CA HIS A 87 -7.28 -10.18 -20.95
C HIS A 87 -6.85 -8.76 -21.35
N VAL A 88 -5.56 -8.49 -21.63
CA VAL A 88 -5.06 -7.12 -21.85
C VAL A 88 -5.68 -6.45 -23.08
N GLU A 89 -5.90 -7.22 -24.15
CA GLU A 89 -6.46 -6.69 -25.41
C GLU A 89 -7.90 -6.19 -25.25
N SER A 90 -8.70 -6.79 -24.36
CA SER A 90 -10.09 -6.36 -24.11
C SER A 90 -10.18 -5.18 -23.13
N LEU A 91 -9.11 -4.90 -22.39
CA LEU A 91 -9.08 -3.88 -21.34
C LEU A 91 -8.57 -2.51 -21.84
N GLY A 92 -8.14 -2.42 -23.10
CA GLY A 92 -7.73 -1.16 -23.74
C GLY A 92 -6.39 -0.59 -23.25
N PHE A 93 -5.57 -1.39 -22.56
CA PHE A 93 -4.23 -0.99 -22.14
C PHE A 93 -3.18 -1.43 -23.17
N ASP A 94 -2.13 -0.62 -23.37
CA ASP A 94 -0.94 -1.05 -24.11
C ASP A 94 -0.17 -2.10 -23.28
N PRO A 95 -0.13 -3.38 -23.69
CA PRO A 95 0.58 -4.44 -22.97
C PRO A 95 2.09 -4.18 -22.87
N GLY A 96 2.65 -3.42 -23.82
CA GLY A 96 4.06 -3.06 -23.86
C GLY A 96 4.42 -1.93 -22.88
N GLY A 97 3.45 -1.07 -22.55
CA GLY A 97 3.66 0.19 -21.85
C GLY A 97 4.75 1.07 -22.47
N SER A 98 5.04 2.21 -21.86
CA SER A 98 6.28 2.93 -22.18
C SER A 98 7.49 2.03 -21.91
N LYS A 99 8.45 1.95 -22.83
CA LYS A 99 9.72 1.20 -22.65
C LYS A 99 10.43 1.56 -21.34
N VAL A 100 10.28 2.81 -20.88
CA VAL A 100 10.82 3.31 -19.61
C VAL A 100 10.15 2.62 -18.42
N CYS A 101 8.82 2.49 -18.46
CA CYS A 101 8.01 1.85 -17.42
C CYS A 101 8.22 0.32 -17.38
N ALA A 102 8.49 -0.32 -18.53
CA ALA A 102 8.90 -1.73 -18.57
C ALA A 102 10.26 -1.98 -17.89
N LEU A 103 11.26 -1.12 -18.13
CA LEU A 103 12.56 -1.22 -17.47
C LEU A 103 12.46 -0.98 -15.96
N GLN A 104 11.70 0.03 -15.55
CA GLN A 104 11.45 0.33 -14.13
C GLN A 104 10.74 -0.83 -13.44
N TYR A 105 9.78 -1.47 -14.11
CA TYR A 105 9.13 -2.69 -13.60
C TYR A 105 10.10 -3.85 -13.39
N ILE A 106 10.99 -4.12 -14.35
CA ILE A 106 12.00 -5.20 -14.22
C ILE A 106 12.95 -4.91 -13.05
N LEU A 107 13.44 -3.66 -12.94
CA LEU A 107 14.31 -3.22 -11.84
C LEU A 107 13.60 -3.33 -10.50
N ALA A 108 12.33 -2.97 -10.45
CA ALA A 108 11.52 -3.07 -9.25
C ALA A 108 11.27 -4.52 -8.85
N GLN A 109 10.78 -5.36 -9.77
CA GLN A 109 10.46 -6.75 -9.49
C GLN A 109 11.68 -7.47 -8.89
N SER A 110 12.86 -7.33 -9.49
CA SER A 110 14.09 -7.91 -8.93
C SER A 110 14.47 -7.36 -7.55
N SER A 111 14.31 -6.04 -7.35
CA SER A 111 14.70 -5.37 -6.10
C SER A 111 13.70 -5.57 -4.96
N PHE A 112 12.41 -5.77 -5.23
CA PHE A 112 11.35 -5.88 -4.21
C PHE A 112 11.01 -7.32 -3.81
N ILE A 113 11.55 -8.33 -4.52
CA ILE A 113 11.44 -9.76 -4.11
C ILE A 113 12.04 -9.99 -2.71
N HIS A 114 13.10 -9.27 -2.36
CA HIS A 114 13.76 -9.41 -1.07
C HIS A 114 13.70 -8.13 -0.24
N GLY A 115 13.41 -8.28 1.05
CA GLY A 115 13.53 -7.19 2.02
C GLY A 115 14.95 -6.90 2.38
N VAL A 116 15.20 -5.66 2.79
CA VAL A 116 16.46 -5.31 3.42
C VAL A 116 16.48 -6.01 4.78
N PRO A 117 17.44 -6.90 5.05
CA PRO A 117 17.46 -7.62 6.33
C PRO A 117 17.57 -6.66 7.52
N GLY A 118 16.84 -6.95 8.60
CA GLY A 118 16.95 -6.23 9.87
C GLY A 118 16.20 -4.89 9.95
N ILE A 119 15.72 -4.31 8.83
CA ILE A 119 15.08 -2.99 8.90
C ILE A 119 13.66 -3.02 9.50
N SER A 120 13.01 -4.19 9.52
CA SER A 120 11.66 -4.35 10.11
C SER A 120 11.63 -4.01 11.59
N ALA A 121 12.74 -4.19 12.32
CA ALA A 121 12.88 -3.84 13.73
C ALA A 121 12.67 -2.33 14.01
N HIS A 122 12.77 -1.49 12.97
CA HIS A 122 12.55 -0.04 13.07
C HIS A 122 11.12 0.39 12.72
N ALA A 123 10.28 -0.55 12.26
CA ALA A 123 8.91 -0.28 11.88
C ALA A 123 7.92 -0.63 12.99
N HIS A 124 6.79 0.06 13.00
CA HIS A 124 5.71 -0.24 13.92
C HIS A 124 5.15 -1.67 13.68
N PRO A 125 4.78 -2.45 14.72
CA PRO A 125 4.30 -3.81 14.57
C PRO A 125 3.14 -4.00 13.58
N VAL A 126 2.23 -3.02 13.48
CA VAL A 126 1.16 -3.02 12.45
C VAL A 126 1.74 -3.13 11.05
N ILE A 127 2.80 -2.37 10.73
CA ILE A 127 3.42 -2.38 9.40
C ILE A 127 4.14 -3.71 9.16
N GLN A 128 4.75 -4.30 10.19
CA GLN A 128 5.38 -5.62 10.09
C GLN A 128 4.35 -6.70 9.76
N LEU A 129 3.20 -6.70 10.45
CA LEU A 129 2.12 -7.64 10.18
C LEU A 129 1.50 -7.43 8.79
N VAL A 130 1.28 -6.18 8.37
CA VAL A 130 0.82 -5.85 7.01
C VAL A 130 1.84 -6.34 5.96
N ALA A 131 3.14 -6.24 6.24
CA ALA A 131 4.17 -6.79 5.36
C ALA A 131 4.10 -8.32 5.26
N GLU A 132 3.85 -9.02 6.37
CA GLU A 132 3.65 -10.48 6.36
C GLU A 132 2.43 -10.85 5.52
N VAL A 133 1.30 -10.16 5.70
CA VAL A 133 0.09 -10.32 4.87
C VAL A 133 0.38 -10.10 3.39
N SER A 134 1.19 -9.09 3.04
CA SER A 134 1.60 -8.81 1.66
C SER A 134 2.41 -9.93 1.02
N ALA A 135 3.19 -10.65 1.82
CA ALA A 135 4.11 -11.70 1.38
C ALA A 135 3.41 -13.05 1.17
N ILE A 136 2.19 -13.22 1.71
CA ILE A 136 1.41 -14.44 1.56
C ILE A 136 0.95 -14.58 0.11
N GLY A 137 1.70 -15.33 -0.69
CA GLY A 137 1.63 -15.33 -2.16
C GLY A 137 0.80 -16.44 -2.81
N LEU A 138 0.05 -17.25 -2.06
CA LEU A 138 -0.68 -18.36 -2.65
C LEU A 138 -2.04 -17.88 -3.17
N TYR A 139 -2.21 -17.94 -4.49
CA TYR A 139 -3.52 -17.89 -5.10
C TYR A 139 -4.34 -19.13 -4.71
N SER A 140 -5.66 -19.03 -4.77
CA SER A 140 -6.60 -20.12 -4.44
C SER A 140 -6.36 -21.42 -5.22
N TYR A 141 -5.79 -21.32 -6.43
CA TYR A 141 -5.43 -22.47 -7.26
C TYR A 141 -4.05 -23.08 -6.95
N ALA A 142 -3.25 -22.47 -6.07
CA ALA A 142 -1.91 -22.95 -5.77
C ALA A 142 -1.98 -24.22 -4.89
N PRO A 143 -1.13 -25.24 -5.12
CA PRO A 143 -1.22 -26.54 -4.42
C PRO A 143 -1.16 -26.48 -2.89
N GLY A 144 -0.52 -25.45 -2.32
CA GLY A 144 -0.41 -25.26 -0.87
C GLY A 144 -1.53 -24.44 -0.24
N TYR A 145 -2.45 -23.88 -1.02
CA TYR A 145 -3.47 -22.95 -0.51
C TYR A 145 -4.42 -23.62 0.49
N PHE A 146 -4.81 -24.87 0.26
CA PHE A 146 -5.69 -25.62 1.16
C PHE A 146 -4.93 -26.41 2.24
N SER A 147 -3.61 -26.23 2.37
CA SER A 147 -2.84 -26.92 3.41
C SER A 147 -3.24 -26.42 4.80
N ALA A 148 -3.25 -27.32 5.78
CA ALA A 148 -3.57 -26.96 7.16
C ALA A 148 -2.58 -25.93 7.72
N GLU A 149 -1.29 -26.06 7.36
CA GLU A 149 -0.23 -25.14 7.76
C GLU A 149 -0.47 -23.73 7.23
N TYR A 150 -0.88 -23.60 5.97
CA TYR A 150 -1.18 -22.30 5.37
C TYR A 150 -2.43 -21.67 6.00
N GLN A 151 -3.50 -22.43 6.17
CA GLN A 151 -4.74 -21.92 6.78
C GLN A 151 -4.52 -21.51 8.25
N GLN A 152 -3.77 -22.32 9.02
CA GLN A 152 -3.37 -21.96 10.38
C GLN A 152 -2.54 -20.68 10.41
N HIS A 153 -1.63 -20.50 9.46
CA HIS A 153 -0.83 -19.27 9.37
C HIS A 153 -1.70 -18.02 9.12
N LEU A 154 -2.73 -18.12 8.27
CA LEU A 154 -3.70 -17.04 8.07
C LEU A 154 -4.50 -16.73 9.34
N ASP A 155 -4.88 -17.75 10.11
CA ASP A 155 -5.59 -17.59 11.39
C ASP A 155 -4.71 -16.91 12.44
N GLU A 156 -3.43 -17.30 12.52
CA GLU A 156 -2.47 -16.66 13.43
C GLU A 156 -2.25 -15.18 13.07
N LEU A 157 -2.13 -14.85 11.79
CA LEU A 157 -1.99 -13.46 11.34
C LEU A 157 -3.24 -12.63 11.60
N HIS A 158 -4.42 -13.21 11.41
CA HIS A 158 -5.70 -12.59 11.75
C HIS A 158 -5.71 -12.18 13.22
N LEU A 159 -5.40 -13.12 14.13
CA LEU A 159 -5.38 -12.87 15.58
C LEU A 159 -4.32 -11.82 15.97
N LYS A 160 -3.14 -11.86 15.35
CA LYS A 160 -2.09 -10.86 15.58
C LYS A 160 -2.54 -9.47 15.13
N LEU A 161 -3.17 -9.34 13.96
CA LEU A 161 -3.69 -8.06 13.47
C LEU A 161 -4.88 -7.54 14.29
N GLU A 162 -5.72 -8.41 14.85
CA GLU A 162 -6.81 -7.99 15.74
C GLU A 162 -6.30 -7.45 17.09
N SER A 163 -5.21 -8.02 17.60
CA SER A 163 -4.69 -7.72 18.95
C SER A 163 -3.53 -6.73 18.99
N VAL A 164 -2.91 -6.41 17.85
CA VAL A 164 -1.76 -5.51 17.80
C VAL A 164 -2.14 -4.09 18.25
N SER A 165 -1.33 -3.52 19.15
CA SER A 165 -1.48 -2.14 19.58
C SER A 165 -1.27 -1.18 18.42
N THR A 166 -2.08 -0.11 18.36
CA THR A 166 -1.94 0.99 17.39
C THR A 166 -1.32 2.24 18.02
N THR A 167 -0.86 2.16 19.26
CA THR A 167 -0.19 3.28 19.94
C THR A 167 1.18 3.54 19.32
N PRO A 168 1.46 4.75 18.81
CA PRO A 168 2.76 5.10 18.28
C PRO A 168 3.87 4.88 19.31
N VAL A 169 4.98 4.25 18.90
CA VAL A 169 6.13 3.97 19.77
C VAL A 169 7.21 5.03 19.56
N GLY A 170 7.75 5.59 20.63
CA GLY A 170 8.90 6.50 20.57
C GLY A 170 8.58 7.90 20.02
N LEU A 171 7.31 8.29 19.95
CA LEU A 171 6.90 9.61 19.47
C LEU A 171 6.78 10.60 20.63
N GLU A 172 7.80 11.42 20.84
CA GLU A 172 7.73 12.57 21.76
C GLU A 172 6.98 13.75 21.09
N ALA A 173 5.64 13.69 21.10
CA ALA A 173 4.80 14.70 20.48
C ALA A 173 3.60 15.08 21.34
N SER A 174 2.89 16.13 20.92
CA SER A 174 1.63 16.53 21.57
C SER A 174 0.58 15.40 21.51
N SER A 175 -0.33 15.37 22.47
CA SER A 175 -1.43 14.39 22.52
C SER A 175 -2.26 14.36 21.23
N LYS A 176 -2.44 15.51 20.57
CA LYS A 176 -3.14 15.62 19.29
C LYS A 176 -2.42 14.85 18.17
N VAL A 177 -1.10 14.97 18.10
CA VAL A 177 -0.28 14.27 17.09
C VAL A 177 -0.28 12.77 17.36
N ILE A 178 -0.10 12.35 18.63
CA ILE A 178 -0.14 10.94 19.01
C ILE A 178 -1.51 10.32 18.67
N ASN A 179 -2.62 11.00 18.97
CA ASN A 179 -3.96 10.55 18.62
C ASN A 179 -4.14 10.43 17.10
N HIS A 180 -3.62 11.38 16.33
CA HIS A 180 -3.67 11.34 14.88
C HIS A 180 -2.92 10.14 14.31
N GLU A 181 -1.67 9.92 14.74
CA GLU A 181 -0.85 8.78 14.32
C GLU A 181 -1.48 7.44 14.72
N GLN A 182 -2.07 7.36 15.93
CA GLN A 182 -2.81 6.18 16.36
C GLN A 182 -4.00 5.87 15.44
N LYS A 183 -4.74 6.90 15.02
CA LYS A 183 -5.84 6.76 14.04
C LYS A 183 -5.33 6.30 12.67
N LEU A 184 -4.18 6.80 12.21
CA LEU A 184 -3.58 6.34 10.94
C LEU A 184 -3.13 4.87 11.02
N LEU A 185 -2.51 4.47 12.13
CA LEU A 185 -2.13 3.08 12.38
C LEU A 185 -3.34 2.15 12.44
N GLU A 186 -4.43 2.61 13.03
CA GLU A 186 -5.70 1.86 13.05
C GLU A 186 -6.29 1.68 11.65
N LEU A 187 -6.27 2.71 10.81
CA LEU A 187 -6.70 2.60 9.41
C LEU A 187 -5.83 1.61 8.62
N VAL A 188 -4.51 1.63 8.83
CA VAL A 188 -3.58 0.67 8.18
C VAL A 188 -3.83 -0.75 8.66
N ARG A 189 -4.09 -0.94 9.97
CA ARG A 189 -4.44 -2.24 10.56
C ARG A 189 -5.73 -2.79 9.97
N ILE A 190 -6.78 -1.96 9.88
CA ILE A 190 -8.06 -2.30 9.24
C ILE A 190 -7.86 -2.68 7.76
N ALA A 191 -7.10 -1.89 7.01
CA ALA A 191 -6.80 -2.22 5.61
C ALA A 191 -6.04 -3.54 5.46
N GLY A 192 -5.13 -3.86 6.39
CA GLY A 192 -4.47 -5.16 6.45
C GLY A 192 -5.43 -6.33 6.71
N LEU A 193 -6.41 -6.15 7.61
CA LEU A 193 -7.45 -7.14 7.88
C LEU A 193 -8.37 -7.36 6.67
N ILE A 194 -8.81 -6.28 6.03
CA ILE A 194 -9.59 -6.32 4.79
C ILE A 194 -8.82 -7.08 3.71
N TYR A 195 -7.54 -6.73 3.51
CA TYR A 195 -6.69 -7.41 2.54
C TYR A 195 -6.54 -8.91 2.85
N LEU A 196 -6.28 -9.27 4.11
CA LEU A 196 -6.13 -10.67 4.52
C LEU A 196 -7.39 -11.47 4.19
N GLU A 197 -8.57 -10.93 4.49
CA GLU A 197 -9.85 -11.59 4.24
C GLU A 197 -10.15 -11.68 2.74
N ARG A 198 -10.08 -10.55 2.04
CA ARG A 198 -10.47 -10.45 0.62
C ARG A 198 -9.49 -11.16 -0.31
N VAL A 199 -8.20 -10.99 -0.06
CA VAL A 199 -7.14 -11.41 -0.99
C VAL A 199 -6.53 -12.73 -0.54
N SER A 200 -6.05 -12.82 0.70
CA SER A 200 -5.32 -14.02 1.16
C SER A 200 -6.22 -15.22 1.44
N ARG A 201 -7.48 -14.99 1.84
CA ARG A 201 -8.51 -16.03 1.99
C ARG A 201 -9.45 -16.15 0.79
N ASN A 202 -9.23 -15.35 -0.25
CA ASN A 202 -10.06 -15.31 -1.46
C ASN A 202 -11.57 -15.18 -1.14
N PHE A 203 -11.92 -14.38 -0.13
CA PHE A 203 -13.32 -14.21 0.29
C PHE A 203 -14.06 -13.17 -0.57
N SER A 204 -15.07 -13.65 -1.30
CA SER A 204 -16.00 -12.83 -2.07
C SER A 204 -17.35 -12.76 -1.34
N GLY A 205 -18.00 -11.59 -1.34
CA GLY A 205 -19.32 -11.38 -0.73
C GLY A 205 -19.34 -10.50 0.53
N GLN A 206 -20.47 -10.51 1.24
CA GLN A 206 -20.67 -9.70 2.44
C GLN A 206 -20.26 -10.48 3.70
N SER A 207 -19.66 -9.77 4.67
CA SER A 207 -19.26 -10.32 5.96
C SER A 207 -19.48 -9.28 7.05
N SER A 208 -20.04 -9.69 8.18
CA SER A 208 -20.24 -8.80 9.34
C SER A 208 -18.92 -8.26 9.90
N LYS A 209 -17.83 -9.01 9.76
CA LYS A 209 -16.48 -8.54 10.12
C LYS A 209 -16.05 -7.39 9.22
N LEU A 210 -16.19 -7.55 7.90
CA LEU A 210 -15.86 -6.51 6.92
C LEU A 210 -16.72 -5.26 7.16
N GLU A 211 -18.03 -5.42 7.37
CA GLU A 211 -18.94 -4.32 7.70
C GLU A 211 -18.51 -3.57 8.97
N THR A 212 -18.13 -4.30 10.02
CA THR A 212 -17.65 -3.71 11.28
C THR A 212 -16.36 -2.93 11.07
N TRP A 213 -15.40 -3.49 10.34
CA TRP A 213 -14.13 -2.84 10.03
C TRP A 213 -14.31 -1.60 9.16
N THR A 214 -15.13 -1.67 8.12
CA THR A 214 -15.47 -0.54 7.24
C THR A 214 -16.17 0.58 8.02
N THR A 215 -17.16 0.25 8.85
CA THR A 215 -17.87 1.23 9.70
C THR A 215 -16.90 1.93 10.66
N THR A 216 -16.00 1.16 11.28
CA THR A 216 -14.98 1.71 12.18
C THR A 216 -14.02 2.65 11.43
N ALA A 217 -13.55 2.24 10.26
CA ALA A 217 -12.68 3.05 9.42
C ALA A 217 -13.36 4.36 8.99
N LEU A 218 -14.62 4.31 8.54
CA LEU A 218 -15.38 5.50 8.14
C LEU A 218 -15.56 6.49 9.30
N SER A 219 -15.85 6.00 10.50
CA SER A 219 -15.92 6.83 11.71
C SER A 219 -14.60 7.56 11.99
N ILE A 220 -13.47 6.89 11.79
CA ILE A 220 -12.14 7.50 11.92
C ILE A 220 -11.90 8.53 10.80
N LEU A 221 -12.16 8.17 9.53
CA LEU A 221 -11.96 9.03 8.36
C LEU A 221 -12.78 10.32 8.44
N ALA A 222 -14.00 10.26 9.00
CA ALA A 222 -14.86 11.42 9.23
C ALA A 222 -14.27 12.42 10.24
N GLN A 223 -13.41 11.96 11.17
CA GLN A 223 -12.85 12.77 12.25
C GLN A 223 -11.46 13.33 11.96
N ILE A 224 -10.78 12.87 10.89
CA ILE A 224 -9.42 13.32 10.56
C ILE A 224 -9.43 14.34 9.42
N GLU A 225 -8.47 15.26 9.48
CA GLU A 225 -8.30 16.28 8.43
C GLU A 225 -7.56 15.71 7.22
N THR A 226 -6.61 14.80 7.46
CA THR A 226 -5.69 14.24 6.46
C THR A 226 -5.46 12.76 6.75
N CYS A 227 -5.33 11.94 5.71
CA CYS A 227 -4.91 10.55 5.84
C CYS A 227 -3.66 10.32 4.98
N LEU A 228 -2.50 10.15 5.60
CA LEU A 228 -1.22 9.99 4.90
C LEU A 228 -0.91 8.52 4.58
N SER A 229 -1.94 7.72 4.30
CA SER A 229 -1.80 6.31 3.94
C SER A 229 -2.67 5.99 2.73
N PRO A 230 -2.13 6.13 1.50
CA PRO A 230 -2.85 5.75 0.28
C PRO A 230 -3.25 4.28 0.30
N PHE A 231 -2.42 3.39 0.84
CA PHE A 231 -2.76 1.98 1.07
C PHE A 231 -4.07 1.82 1.84
N ALA A 232 -4.20 2.49 2.99
CA ALA A 232 -5.40 2.35 3.82
C ALA A 232 -6.63 2.92 3.11
N LEU A 233 -6.49 4.12 2.51
CA LEU A 233 -7.57 4.75 1.75
C LEU A 233 -8.05 3.86 0.60
N PHE A 234 -7.13 3.22 -0.12
CA PHE A 234 -7.46 2.37 -1.25
C PHE A 234 -8.28 1.16 -0.82
N PHE A 235 -7.77 0.34 0.12
CA PHE A 235 -8.44 -0.88 0.52
C PHE A 235 -9.75 -0.63 1.26
N ILE A 236 -9.82 0.40 2.12
CA ILE A 236 -11.08 0.80 2.76
C ILE A 236 -12.07 1.33 1.71
N GLY A 237 -11.58 2.17 0.78
CA GLY A 237 -12.40 2.76 -0.29
C GLY A 237 -13.02 1.71 -1.20
N CYS A 238 -12.28 0.65 -1.54
CA CYS A 238 -12.78 -0.45 -2.36
C CYS A 238 -13.95 -1.22 -1.72
N GLU A 239 -14.10 -1.20 -0.39
CA GLU A 239 -15.21 -1.89 0.31
C GLU A 239 -16.51 -1.07 0.34
N LEU A 240 -16.51 0.18 -0.14
CA LEU A 240 -17.67 1.07 -0.04
C LEU A 240 -18.70 0.82 -1.15
N ASN A 241 -19.89 0.40 -0.75
CA ASN A 241 -20.96 -0.07 -1.65
C ASN A 241 -22.20 0.84 -1.71
N ASN A 242 -22.19 1.96 -0.99
CA ASN A 242 -23.29 2.94 -0.99
C ASN A 242 -22.75 4.36 -1.08
N ASP A 243 -23.58 5.26 -1.60
CA ASP A 243 -23.15 6.63 -1.93
C ASP A 243 -22.81 7.46 -0.69
N GLU A 244 -23.47 7.23 0.44
CA GLU A 244 -23.22 7.98 1.68
C GLU A 244 -21.82 7.70 2.22
N ASP A 245 -21.42 6.44 2.24
CA ASP A 245 -20.07 6.05 2.66
C ASP A 245 -19.01 6.52 1.66
N ARG A 246 -19.28 6.37 0.34
CA ARG A 246 -18.41 6.88 -0.72
C ARG A 246 -18.21 8.40 -0.59
N LEU A 247 -19.22 9.14 -0.15
CA LEU A 247 -19.13 10.58 0.07
C LEU A 247 -18.16 10.95 1.20
N VAL A 248 -18.03 10.13 2.25
CA VAL A 248 -17.07 10.36 3.35
C VAL A 248 -15.63 10.40 2.82
N ILE A 249 -15.24 9.40 2.02
CA ILE A 249 -13.87 9.32 1.49
C ILE A 249 -13.61 10.36 0.42
N LEU A 250 -14.58 10.64 -0.45
CA LEU A 250 -14.47 11.71 -1.47
C LEU A 250 -14.31 13.09 -0.82
N ASN A 251 -15.05 13.37 0.26
CA ASN A 251 -14.92 14.61 0.99
C ASN A 251 -13.55 14.75 1.66
N LEU A 252 -12.98 13.66 2.20
CA LEU A 252 -11.62 13.67 2.74
C LEU A 252 -10.58 13.95 1.64
N LEU A 253 -10.65 13.24 0.51
CA LEU A 253 -9.75 13.42 -0.62
C LEU A 253 -9.86 14.84 -1.20
N ALA A 254 -11.06 15.38 -1.35
CA ALA A 254 -11.28 16.75 -1.82
C ALA A 254 -10.68 17.81 -0.87
N ARG A 255 -10.68 17.57 0.45
CA ARG A 255 -9.98 18.44 1.41
C ARG A 255 -8.47 18.34 1.28
N MET A 256 -7.94 17.13 1.08
CA MET A 256 -6.51 16.89 0.90
C MET A 256 -5.99 17.51 -0.40
N GLU A 257 -6.70 17.36 -1.51
CA GLU A 257 -6.33 17.90 -2.84
C GLU A 257 -6.15 19.42 -2.87
N LYS A 258 -6.81 20.17 -1.98
CA LYS A 258 -6.61 21.62 -1.84
C LYS A 258 -5.19 21.99 -1.40
N LYS A 259 -4.45 21.04 -0.80
CA LYS A 259 -3.07 21.21 -0.37
C LYS A 259 -2.13 20.76 -1.49
N ALA A 260 -1.30 21.67 -2.00
CA ALA A 260 -0.44 21.40 -3.16
C ALA A 260 0.49 20.17 -2.99
N HIS A 261 0.96 19.90 -1.77
CA HIS A 261 1.82 18.75 -1.44
C HIS A 261 1.05 17.41 -1.35
N MET A 262 -0.28 17.42 -1.45
CA MET A 262 -1.13 16.22 -1.37
C MET A 262 -1.70 15.82 -2.73
N LYS A 263 -1.26 16.45 -3.83
CA LYS A 263 -1.72 16.10 -5.18
C LYS A 263 -1.40 14.65 -5.57
N SER A 264 -0.39 14.01 -4.97
CA SER A 264 -0.12 12.59 -5.18
C SER A 264 -1.30 11.68 -4.80
N PHE A 265 -2.18 12.13 -3.89
CA PHE A 265 -3.40 11.40 -3.50
C PHE A 265 -4.50 11.43 -4.57
N LEU A 266 -4.32 12.19 -5.66
CA LEU A 266 -5.18 12.06 -6.84
C LEU A 266 -5.15 10.64 -7.40
N GLU A 267 -4.00 9.94 -7.29
CA GLU A 267 -3.88 8.56 -7.78
C GLU A 267 -4.83 7.62 -7.05
N VAL A 268 -4.80 7.66 -5.71
CA VAL A 268 -5.64 6.79 -4.89
C VAL A 268 -7.12 7.09 -5.12
N ARG A 269 -7.49 8.36 -5.32
CA ARG A 269 -8.87 8.70 -5.69
C ARG A 269 -9.27 8.03 -7.00
N LEU A 270 -8.44 8.14 -8.03
CA LEU A 270 -8.72 7.55 -9.33
C LEU A 270 -8.80 6.03 -9.25
N LEU A 271 -7.91 5.38 -8.49
CA LEU A 271 -7.97 3.93 -8.26
C LEU A 271 -9.26 3.50 -7.58
N ILE A 272 -9.67 4.18 -6.50
CA ILE A 272 -10.93 3.89 -5.79
C ILE A 272 -12.13 4.05 -6.73
N GLN A 273 -12.17 5.14 -7.50
CA GLN A 273 -13.25 5.38 -8.46
C GLN A 273 -13.29 4.33 -9.57
N THR A 274 -12.12 3.88 -10.05
CA THR A 274 -12.05 2.74 -10.99
C THR A 274 -12.60 1.46 -10.36
N ALA A 275 -12.31 1.19 -9.08
CA ALA A 275 -12.85 0.04 -8.37
C ALA A 275 -14.37 0.10 -8.27
N TRP A 276 -14.93 1.25 -7.90
CA TRP A 276 -16.39 1.45 -7.85
C TRP A 276 -17.05 1.29 -9.21
N ASN A 277 -16.47 1.90 -10.26
CA ASN A 277 -17.00 1.75 -11.62
C ASN A 277 -16.99 0.28 -12.06
N GLN A 278 -15.96 -0.49 -11.72
CA GLN A 278 -15.90 -1.91 -12.04
C GLN A 278 -16.97 -2.70 -11.27
N GLU A 279 -17.16 -2.41 -9.98
CA GLU A 279 -18.18 -3.09 -9.18
C GLU A 279 -19.61 -2.75 -9.65
N ASP A 280 -19.86 -1.48 -9.96
CA ASP A 280 -21.18 -0.98 -10.37
C ASP A 280 -21.56 -1.45 -11.79
N LEU A 281 -20.57 -1.69 -12.66
CA LEU A 281 -20.77 -2.15 -14.04
C LEU A 281 -20.63 -3.67 -14.22
N ALA A 282 -20.14 -4.41 -13.22
CA ALA A 282 -19.88 -5.84 -13.36
C ALA A 282 -21.18 -6.64 -13.45
N GLU A 283 -21.37 -7.37 -14.55
CA GLU A 283 -22.49 -8.32 -14.73
C GLU A 283 -22.19 -9.73 -14.15
N GLY A 284 -21.02 -9.98 -13.51
CA GLY A 284 -20.75 -11.26 -12.81
C GLY A 284 -19.32 -11.57 -12.31
N ASP A 285 -19.26 -12.51 -11.35
CA ASP A 285 -18.26 -13.54 -10.91
C ASP A 285 -16.73 -13.34 -10.98
N LEU A 286 -16.18 -12.14 -11.14
CA LEU A 286 -14.74 -11.97 -10.91
C LEU A 286 -14.40 -12.04 -9.42
N ASP A 287 -13.49 -12.94 -9.04
CA ASP A 287 -12.94 -12.98 -7.68
C ASP A 287 -12.34 -11.61 -7.32
N TYR A 288 -12.40 -11.26 -6.03
CA TYR A 288 -11.92 -9.97 -5.54
C TYR A 288 -10.48 -9.66 -5.98
N ILE A 289 -9.58 -10.65 -5.92
CA ILE A 289 -8.19 -10.48 -6.33
C ILE A 289 -8.04 -10.14 -7.83
N HIS A 290 -8.91 -10.67 -8.69
CA HIS A 290 -8.91 -10.35 -10.12
C HIS A 290 -9.37 -8.91 -10.35
N LYS A 291 -10.43 -8.47 -9.66
CA LYS A 291 -10.89 -7.07 -9.69
C LYS A 291 -9.78 -6.13 -9.20
N LEU A 292 -9.14 -6.46 -8.08
CA LEU A 292 -8.03 -5.68 -7.53
C LEU A 292 -6.85 -5.57 -8.51
N ASN A 293 -6.43 -6.69 -9.10
CA ASN A 293 -5.38 -6.71 -10.11
C ASN A 293 -5.75 -5.81 -11.30
N LEU A 294 -7.02 -5.86 -11.73
CA LEU A 294 -7.52 -5.07 -12.84
C LEU A 294 -7.51 -3.57 -12.54
N VAL A 295 -8.00 -3.16 -11.37
CA VAL A 295 -7.97 -1.77 -10.91
C VAL A 295 -6.54 -1.25 -10.88
N MET A 296 -5.61 -2.00 -10.27
CA MET A 296 -4.20 -1.59 -10.17
C MET A 296 -3.55 -1.49 -11.55
N SER A 297 -3.82 -2.48 -12.41
CA SER A 297 -3.27 -2.53 -13.78
C SER A 297 -3.89 -1.53 -14.74
N SER A 298 -4.94 -0.82 -14.33
CA SER A 298 -5.54 0.25 -15.14
C SER A 298 -4.68 1.51 -15.26
N ARG A 299 -3.55 1.55 -14.55
CA ARG A 299 -2.58 2.63 -14.58
C ARG A 299 -1.37 2.26 -15.42
N ASP A 300 -0.92 3.21 -16.24
CA ASP A 300 0.26 3.05 -17.10
C ASP A 300 1.57 2.96 -16.31
N VAL A 301 1.59 3.53 -15.11
CA VAL A 301 2.67 3.48 -14.12
C VAL A 301 2.20 2.63 -12.94
N VAL A 302 3.13 1.95 -12.27
CA VAL A 302 2.86 1.26 -11.01
C VAL A 302 2.34 2.26 -9.98
N PRO A 303 1.17 2.02 -9.36
CA PRO A 303 0.65 2.93 -8.37
C PRO A 303 1.51 3.04 -7.12
N SER A 304 1.54 4.23 -6.51
CA SER A 304 2.16 4.42 -5.20
C SER A 304 1.13 4.30 -4.08
N LEU A 305 1.29 3.28 -3.23
CA LEU A 305 0.43 3.08 -2.05
C LEU A 305 1.05 3.58 -0.72
N PHE A 306 2.18 4.29 -0.77
CA PHE A 306 2.85 4.92 0.39
C PHE A 306 2.77 6.46 0.33
#